data_AF-A0A8J4RL27-F1
#
_entry.id   AF-A0A8J4RL27-F1
#
_cell.length_a   1.000
_cell.length_b   1.000
_cell.length_c   1.000
_cell.angle_alpha   90.00
_cell.angle_beta   90.00
_cell.angle_gamma   90.00
#
_symmetry.space_group_name_H-M   'P 1'
#
loop_
_entity.id
_entity.type
_entity.pdbx_description
1 polymer ?
#
loop_
_entity_poly.entity_id
_entity_poly.type
_entity_poly.pdbx_seq_one_letter_code
_entity_poly.pdbx_strand_id
1 'polypeptide(L)'
;MRSDLKYCPLNGVKDSPYLVMNDLEVKPLSTISVITLLNKFHLKEDGDLEEKVVDFGMDEGLKLLRISLQSKNALTDVFLPMLKQEV
;
A
#
# COMPACT_ATOMS: atom_id res chain seq x y z
N MET A 1 32.10 8.80 1.81
CA MET A 1 31.56 8.73 0.44
C MET A 1 30.12 8.25 0.51
N ARG A 2 29.16 9.17 0.63
CA ARG A 2 27.74 8.91 0.37
C ARG A 2 27.48 9.57 -0.98
N SER A 3 27.41 8.76 -2.03
CA SER A 3 27.16 9.22 -3.39
C SER A 3 25.73 9.73 -3.52
N ASP A 4 25.64 10.97 -3.99
CA ASP A 4 24.44 11.76 -4.18
C ASP A 4 23.45 11.08 -5.14
N LEU A 5 22.28 10.71 -4.64
CA LEU A 5 21.07 10.70 -5.46
C LEU A 5 20.61 12.16 -5.56
N LYS A 6 21.11 12.86 -6.59
CA LYS A 6 20.62 14.19 -6.94
C LYS A 6 19.18 14.05 -7.45
N TYR A 7 18.23 14.37 -6.58
CA TYR A 7 16.83 14.56 -6.93
C TYR A 7 16.71 15.84 -7.76
N CYS A 8 16.39 15.72 -9.05
CA CYS A 8 16.10 16.85 -9.93
C CYS A 8 14.57 17.06 -9.98
N PRO A 9 14.02 18.13 -9.36
CA PRO A 9 12.59 18.38 -9.43
C PRO A 9 12.22 18.76 -10.87
N LEU A 10 11.41 17.93 -11.52
CA LEU A 10 10.73 18.32 -12.77
C LEU A 10 9.65 19.34 -12.39
N ASN A 11 9.97 20.62 -12.61
CA ASN A 11 9.05 21.76 -12.74
C ASN A 11 7.65 21.59 -12.11
N GLY A 12 7.50 21.95 -10.83
CA GLY A 12 6.20 22.31 -10.24
C GLY A 12 5.23 21.18 -9.89
N VAL A 13 5.56 19.90 -10.14
CA VAL A 13 4.74 18.78 -9.68
C VAL A 13 5.09 18.47 -8.23
N LYS A 14 4.18 18.78 -7.30
CA LYS A 14 4.25 18.24 -5.93
C LYS A 14 4.09 16.73 -6.01
N ASP A 15 4.94 15.98 -5.30
CA ASP A 15 4.78 14.53 -5.16
C ASP A 15 3.34 14.23 -4.70
N SER A 16 2.56 13.60 -5.58
CA SER A 16 1.20 13.19 -5.25
C SER A 16 1.25 11.77 -4.75
N PRO A 17 0.74 11.48 -3.54
CA PRO A 17 0.66 10.10 -3.08
C PRO A 17 -0.28 9.29 -3.98
N TYR A 18 -0.07 7.98 -3.97
CA TYR A 18 -0.88 7.00 -4.71
C TYR A 18 -1.45 5.96 -3.76
N LEU A 19 -2.60 5.43 -4.12
CA LEU A 19 -3.22 4.29 -3.48
C LEU A 19 -2.91 3.05 -4.31
N VAL A 20 -2.50 1.97 -3.65
CA VAL A 20 -2.37 0.64 -4.28
C VAL A 20 -3.36 -0.30 -3.59
N MET A 21 -4.23 -0.93 -4.36
CA MET A 21 -5.22 -1.89 -3.87
C MET A 21 -4.67 -3.33 -3.86
N ASN A 22 -5.39 -4.26 -3.23
CA ASN A 22 -4.96 -5.64 -3.07
C ASN A 22 -4.73 -6.40 -4.39
N ASP A 23 -5.45 -6.01 -5.43
CA ASP A 23 -5.31 -6.46 -6.82
C ASP A 23 -4.20 -5.71 -7.58
N LEU A 24 -3.41 -4.91 -6.87
CA LEU A 24 -2.34 -4.04 -7.36
C LEU A 24 -2.80 -2.94 -8.31
N GLU A 25 -4.10 -2.61 -8.29
CA GLU A 25 -4.62 -1.44 -8.99
C GLU A 25 -4.05 -0.16 -8.33
N VAL A 26 -3.46 0.71 -9.15
CA VAL A 26 -2.89 1.99 -8.69
C VAL A 26 -3.84 3.13 -9.02
N LYS A 27 -4.20 3.94 -8.00
CA LYS A 27 -5.05 5.12 -8.14
C LYS A 27 -4.36 6.37 -7.57
N PRO A 28 -4.61 7.56 -8.12
CA PRO A 28 -4.20 8.81 -7.47
C PRO A 28 -4.82 8.89 -6.06
N LEU A 29 -4.02 9.14 -5.04
CA LEU A 29 -4.55 9.32 -3.69
C LEU A 29 -5.04 10.76 -3.52
N SER A 30 -6.31 10.89 -3.17
CA SER A 30 -6.94 12.14 -2.75
C SER A 30 -7.89 11.87 -1.59
N THR A 31 -8.16 12.87 -0.76
CA THR A 31 -9.14 12.76 0.34
C THR A 31 -10.49 12.22 -0.15
N ILE A 32 -10.95 12.69 -1.32
CA ILE A 32 -12.21 12.26 -1.94
C ILE A 32 -12.15 10.78 -2.34
N SER A 33 -11.04 10.32 -2.94
CA SER A 33 -10.87 8.91 -3.33
C SER A 33 -10.84 7.97 -2.13
N VAL A 34 -10.22 8.38 -1.02
CA VAL A 34 -10.17 7.60 0.23
C VAL A 34 -11.57 7.49 0.83
N ILE A 35 -12.29 8.61 0.97
CA ILE A 35 -13.67 8.61 1.47
C ILE A 35 -14.58 7.72 0.59
N THR A 36 -14.46 7.84 -0.73
CA THR A 36 -15.23 7.02 -1.68
C THR A 36 -14.92 5.53 -1.51
N LEU A 37 -13.65 5.17 -1.30
CA LEU A 37 -13.23 3.80 -1.08
C LEU A 37 -13.78 3.24 0.24
N LEU A 38 -13.69 4.01 1.33
CA LEU A 38 -14.26 3.62 2.64
C LEU A 38 -15.77 3.39 2.56
N ASN A 39 -16.49 4.27 1.85
CA ASN A 39 -17.93 4.09 1.61
C ASN A 39 -18.24 2.80 0.83
N LYS A 40 -17.42 2.46 -0.18
CA LYS A 40 -17.58 1.23 -0.97
C LYS A 40 -17.41 -0.04 -0.13
N PHE A 41 -16.59 0.01 0.92
CA PHE A 41 -16.40 -1.12 1.82
C PHE A 41 -17.49 -1.25 2.91
N HIS A 42 -18.50 -0.37 2.91
CA HIS A 42 -19.63 -0.39 3.85
C HIS A 42 -19.18 -0.52 5.33
N LEU A 43 -18.18 0.25 5.74
CA LEU A 43 -17.74 0.30 7.13
C LEU A 43 -18.87 0.86 7.99
N LYS A 44 -19.30 0.11 9.01
CA LYS A 44 -20.52 0.41 9.78
C LYS A 44 -20.24 1.15 11.08
N GLU A 45 -19.03 1.04 11.64
CA GLU A 45 -18.67 1.59 12.94
C GLU A 45 -17.23 2.14 13.00
N ASP A 46 -17.01 3.03 13.97
CA ASP A 46 -15.72 3.56 14.38
C ASP A 46 -14.90 2.43 15.04
N GLY A 47 -14.18 1.65 14.24
CA GLY A 47 -13.36 0.53 14.73
C GLY A 47 -12.97 -0.50 13.66
N ASP A 48 -13.65 -0.51 12.52
CA ASP A 48 -13.35 -1.45 11.42
C ASP A 48 -12.10 -1.07 10.60
N LEU A 49 -11.50 0.10 10.85
CA LEU A 49 -10.35 0.62 10.12
C LEU A 49 -9.14 0.82 11.04
N GLU A 50 -8.03 0.16 10.69
CA GLU A 50 -6.73 0.34 11.33
C GLU A 50 -5.73 0.92 10.32
N GLU A 51 -5.01 1.97 10.72
CA GLU A 51 -3.86 2.48 9.97
C GLU A 51 -2.58 1.76 10.41
N LYS A 52 -1.84 1.21 9.44
CA LYS A 52 -0.57 0.55 9.69
C LYS A 52 0.50 1.06 8.75
N VAL A 53 1.60 1.52 9.34
CA VAL A 53 2.83 1.84 8.60
C VAL A 53 3.65 0.57 8.43
N VAL A 54 4.11 0.32 7.21
CA VAL A 54 4.94 -0.84 6.87
C VAL A 54 6.23 -0.38 6.23
N ASP A 55 7.33 -1.06 6.56
CA ASP A 55 8.59 -0.88 5.86
C ASP A 55 8.51 -1.54 4.49
N PHE A 56 9.01 -0.85 3.46
CA PHE A 56 8.98 -1.32 2.09
C PHE A 56 10.33 -1.09 1.42
N GLY A 57 11.13 -2.16 1.36
CA GLY A 57 12.42 -2.20 0.69
C GLY A 57 12.43 -3.13 -0.53
N MET A 58 13.65 -3.45 -0.98
CA MET A 58 13.85 -4.36 -2.12
C MET A 58 13.32 -5.77 -1.83
N ASP A 59 13.54 -6.27 -0.61
CA ASP A 59 13.14 -7.63 -0.22
C ASP A 59 11.61 -7.77 -0.18
N GLU A 60 10.91 -6.77 0.38
CA GLU A 60 9.44 -6.70 0.38
C GLU A 60 8.90 -6.56 -1.04
N GLY A 61 9.57 -5.77 -1.90
CA GLY A 61 9.21 -5.64 -3.31
C GLY A 61 9.31 -6.95 -4.08
N LEU A 62 10.39 -7.72 -3.89
CA LEU A 62 10.56 -9.04 -4.50
C LEU A 62 9.54 -10.05 -3.96
N LYS A 63 9.26 -10.01 -2.65
CA LYS A 63 8.24 -10.84 -2.03
C LYS A 63 6.85 -10.50 -2.59
N LEU A 64 6.53 -9.22 -2.74
CA LEU A 64 5.28 -8.76 -3.32
C LEU A 64 5.12 -9.23 -4.77
N LEU A 65 6.16 -9.09 -5.58
CA LEU A 65 6.16 -9.59 -6.97
C LEU A 65 5.92 -11.11 -7.03
N ARG A 66 6.57 -11.86 -6.14
CA ARG A 66 6.36 -13.32 -6.09
C ARG A 66 4.92 -13.67 -5.73
N ILE A 67 4.36 -13.00 -4.72
CA ILE A 67 3.00 -13.25 -4.25
C ILE A 67 1.95 -12.78 -5.26
N SER A 68 2.19 -11.69 -6.00
CA SER A 68 1.25 -11.18 -7.00
C SER A 68 1.01 -12.15 -8.16
N LEU A 69 1.95 -13.04 -8.43
CA LEU A 69 1.82 -14.10 -9.42
C LEU A 69 1.03 -15.32 -8.89
N GLN A 70 0.81 -15.39 -7.58
CA GLN A 70 0.24 -16.56 -6.90
C GLN A 70 -1.11 -16.27 -6.23
N SER A 71 -1.35 -15.02 -5.82
CA SER A 71 -2.49 -14.62 -5.01
C SER A 71 -3.18 -13.39 -5.59
N LYS A 72 -4.50 -13.31 -5.35
CA LYS A 72 -5.31 -12.12 -5.65
C LYS A 72 -5.27 -11.07 -4.54
N ASN A 73 -4.71 -11.39 -3.37
CA ASN A 73 -4.67 -10.53 -2.19
C ASN A 73 -3.23 -10.22 -1.80
N ALA A 74 -2.44 -9.75 -2.77
CA ALA A 74 -0.99 -9.74 -2.64
C ALA A 74 -0.47 -8.84 -1.51
N LEU A 75 -1.11 -7.69 -1.26
CA LEU A 75 -0.71 -6.80 -0.17
C LEU A 75 -1.05 -7.41 1.20
N THR A 76 -2.25 -7.99 1.34
CA THR A 76 -2.64 -8.70 2.57
C THR A 76 -1.66 -9.82 2.90
N ASP A 77 -1.33 -10.68 1.95
CA ASP A 77 -0.46 -11.84 2.18
C ASP A 77 0.98 -11.46 2.54
N VAL A 78 1.45 -10.28 2.10
CA VAL A 78 2.81 -9.80 2.38
C VAL A 78 2.88 -9.03 3.70
N PHE A 79 1.93 -8.13 3.96
CA PHE A 79 2.00 -7.13 5.03
C PHE A 79 1.04 -7.38 6.21
N LEU A 80 0.04 -8.23 6.01
CA LEU A 80 -0.92 -8.65 7.04
C LEU A 80 -0.93 -10.17 7.19
N PRO A 81 0.23 -10.83 7.39
CA PRO A 81 0.23 -12.26 7.64
C PRO A 81 -0.61 -12.53 8.89
N MET A 82 -1.67 -13.33 8.73
CA MET A 82 -2.49 -13.77 9.84
C MET A 82 -1.54 -14.33 10.91
N LEU A 83 -1.62 -13.80 12.13
CA LEU A 83 -1.00 -14.46 13.28
C LEU A 83 -1.53 -15.89 13.25
N LYS A 84 -0.66 -16.86 12.93
CA LYS A 84 -0.97 -18.25 13.23
C LYS A 84 -1.18 -18.25 14.74
N GLN A 85 -2.41 -18.46 15.19
CA GLN A 85 -2.61 -18.94 16.53
C GLN A 85 -1.78 -20.22 16.63
N GLU A 86 -0.68 -20.14 17.39
CA GLU A 86 -0.01 -21.34 17.86
C GLU A 86 -1.04 -22.11 18.67
N VAL A 87 -1.26 -23.36 18.24
CA VAL A 87 -2.08 -24.38 18.90
C VAL A 87 -1.37 -24.83 20.17
#